data_AF-N1ZRQ9-F1
#
_entry.id   AF-N1ZRQ9-F1
#
_cell.length_a   1.000
_cell.length_b   1.000
_cell.length_c   1.000
_cell.angle_alpha   90.00
_cell.angle_beta   90.00
_cell.angle_gamma   90.00
#
_symmetry.space_group_name_H-M   'P 1'
#
loop_
_entity.id
_entity.type
_entity.pdbx_description
1 polymer ?
#
loop_
_entity_poly.entity_id
_entity_poly.type
_entity_poly.pdbx_seq_one_letter_code
_entity_poly.pdbx_strand_id
1 'polypeptide(L)'
;MDSRCFIRLYSKKSDFERLKDTLVGSDGKPYRNARNLAAGSIRCLDANICKEREISFFAFNILEGMEEFEDIRDNLSNMLLSLSEYGFGICPFLLVSPNESAEGIEPKIKTLTDLAEISDIPIDGMVLRFDSFSYSASLGRTGHHYNDGIAFKFEDDTYETVFRSIEWQTGRSGEIAPVAVFDTVEIDGCEVSRASLHNLTFIKGLELHPGCRILVSKRNMIIPHVEENLDRGNYQDMTPQTCPCCGQPTRIHSRAGDKGRIVETLHCDNPECGSRILQKFVHSQKRKP
;
A
#
# COMPACT_ATOMS: atom_id res chain seq x y z
N MET A 1 -3.92 -3.68 36.30
CA MET A 1 -4.02 -4.66 35.20
C MET A 1 -4.10 -3.84 33.94
N ASP A 2 -2.95 -3.45 33.40
CA ASP A 2 -2.90 -2.61 32.21
C ASP A 2 -2.51 -3.51 31.03
N SER A 3 -3.51 -4.15 30.43
CA SER A 3 -3.28 -4.93 29.21
C SER A 3 -3.19 -3.99 28.01
N ARG A 4 -2.13 -4.11 27.22
CA ARG A 4 -1.93 -3.35 25.99
C ARG A 4 -2.30 -4.22 24.80
N CYS A 5 -3.21 -3.73 23.96
CA CYS A 5 -3.64 -4.41 22.73
C CYS A 5 -3.36 -3.53 21.51
N PHE A 6 -3.09 -4.15 20.36
CA PHE A 6 -3.17 -3.46 19.09
C PHE A 6 -4.62 -3.49 18.59
N ILE A 7 -5.13 -2.31 18.32
CA ILE A 7 -6.43 -2.10 17.69
C ILE A 7 -6.25 -1.58 16.27
N ARG A 8 -7.18 -1.94 15.38
CA ARG A 8 -7.32 -1.32 14.08
C ARG A 8 -8.55 -0.43 14.09
N LEU A 9 -8.33 0.84 13.79
CA LEU A 9 -9.39 1.84 13.63
C LEU A 9 -9.79 1.89 12.15
N TYR A 10 -11.09 1.97 11.90
CA TYR A 10 -11.64 2.01 10.55
C TYR A 10 -12.96 2.80 10.53
N SER A 11 -13.30 3.34 9.36
CA SER A 11 -14.64 3.81 9.06
C SER A 11 -15.35 2.67 8.34
N LYS A 12 -16.59 2.36 8.73
CA LYS A 12 -17.41 1.40 7.98
C LYS A 12 -17.67 1.92 6.55
N LYS A 13 -17.99 1.04 5.60
CA LYS A 13 -18.23 1.48 4.22
C LYS A 13 -19.49 2.34 4.17
N SER A 14 -20.57 1.96 4.86
CA SER A 14 -21.81 2.77 4.91
C SER A 14 -21.57 4.16 5.48
N ASP A 15 -20.79 4.24 6.55
CA ASP A 15 -20.52 5.51 7.24
C ASP A 15 -19.65 6.43 6.38
N PHE A 16 -18.65 5.86 5.70
CA PHE A 16 -17.84 6.60 4.75
C PHE A 16 -18.70 7.13 3.60
N GLU A 17 -19.52 6.28 2.98
CA GLU A 17 -20.39 6.68 1.87
C GLU A 17 -21.39 7.77 2.26
N ARG A 18 -21.93 7.71 3.48
CA ARG A 18 -22.82 8.74 4.02
C ARG A 18 -22.11 10.07 4.26
N LEU A 19 -20.85 10.03 4.67
CA LEU A 19 -20.09 11.21 5.13
C LEU A 19 -19.23 11.85 4.03
N LYS A 20 -18.84 11.11 2.98
CA LYS A 20 -17.83 11.54 1.99
C LYS A 20 -18.15 12.88 1.32
N ASP A 21 -19.42 13.18 1.08
CA ASP A 21 -19.86 14.40 0.38
C ASP A 21 -20.05 15.60 1.32
N THR A 22 -20.08 15.36 2.63
CA THR A 22 -20.32 16.39 3.65
C THR A 22 -19.05 16.81 4.39
N LEU A 23 -18.03 15.94 4.41
CA LEU A 23 -16.80 16.15 5.16
C LEU A 23 -15.65 16.57 4.25
N VAL A 24 -14.97 17.64 4.66
CA VAL A 24 -13.68 18.05 4.11
C VAL A 24 -12.56 17.80 5.11
N GLY A 25 -11.41 17.35 4.60
CA GLY A 25 -10.18 17.26 5.35
C GLY A 25 -9.62 18.64 5.73
N SER A 26 -8.55 18.65 6.51
CA SER A 26 -7.86 19.88 6.91
C SER A 26 -7.24 20.65 5.74
N ASP A 27 -7.07 20.00 4.59
CA ASP A 27 -6.63 20.59 3.32
C ASP A 27 -7.79 21.15 2.48
N GLY A 28 -9.02 21.14 3.02
CA GLY A 28 -10.22 21.61 2.35
C GLY A 28 -10.74 20.66 1.26
N LYS A 29 -10.17 19.45 1.13
CA LYS A 29 -10.58 18.48 0.11
C LYS A 29 -11.43 17.36 0.72
N PRO A 30 -12.39 16.79 -0.04
CA PRO A 30 -13.14 15.63 0.43
C PRO A 30 -12.23 14.44 0.77
N TYR A 31 -12.65 13.63 1.73
CA TYR A 31 -11.97 12.38 2.03
C TYR A 31 -12.18 11.37 0.89
N ARG A 32 -11.07 10.91 0.30
CA ARG A 32 -11.08 10.03 -0.88
C ARG A 32 -11.36 8.56 -0.57
N ASN A 33 -11.07 8.09 0.65
CA ASN A 33 -11.36 6.72 1.07
C ASN A 33 -11.57 6.62 2.58
N ALA A 34 -12.20 5.53 3.01
CA ALA A 34 -12.49 5.24 4.42
C ALA A 34 -11.24 5.24 5.32
N ARG A 35 -10.09 4.80 4.78
CA ARG A 35 -8.80 4.80 5.49
C ARG A 35 -8.34 6.22 5.82
N ASN A 36 -8.44 7.14 4.87
CA ASN A 36 -8.07 8.53 5.04
C ASN A 36 -9.02 9.25 6.00
N LEU A 37 -10.33 8.93 5.95
CA LEU A 37 -11.30 9.44 6.90
C LEU A 37 -10.94 9.01 8.33
N ALA A 38 -10.70 7.72 8.57
CA ALA A 38 -10.32 7.22 9.89
C ALA A 38 -9.03 7.87 10.41
N ALA A 39 -7.97 7.87 9.59
CA ALA A 39 -6.69 8.46 9.97
C ALA A 39 -6.78 9.97 10.24
N GLY A 40 -7.59 10.70 9.46
CA GLY A 40 -7.83 12.12 9.67
C GLY A 40 -8.60 12.38 10.97
N SER A 41 -9.59 11.55 11.28
CA SER A 41 -10.46 11.71 12.45
C SER A 41 -9.73 11.51 13.77
N ILE A 42 -8.83 10.53 13.85
CA ILE A 42 -8.04 10.25 15.06
C ILE A 42 -7.01 11.36 15.34
N ARG A 43 -6.56 12.05 14.30
CA ARG A 43 -5.58 13.14 14.43
C ARG A 43 -6.22 14.50 14.75
N CYS A 44 -7.56 14.57 14.78
CA CYS A 44 -8.26 15.77 15.21
C CYS A 44 -8.02 16.02 16.71
N LEU A 45 -7.79 17.28 17.07
CA LEU A 45 -7.62 17.68 18.47
C LEU A 45 -8.95 17.64 19.25
N ASP A 46 -10.07 17.86 18.57
CA ASP A 46 -11.40 17.79 19.16
C ASP A 46 -11.99 16.38 19.01
N ALA A 47 -12.25 15.73 20.14
CA ALA A 47 -12.84 14.39 20.18
C ALA A 47 -14.28 14.34 19.66
N ASN A 48 -15.02 15.46 19.67
CA ASN A 48 -16.37 15.52 19.11
C ASN A 48 -16.37 15.25 17.60
N ILE A 49 -15.33 15.70 16.89
CA ILE A 49 -15.16 15.42 15.47
C ILE A 49 -15.02 13.91 15.22
N CYS A 50 -14.25 13.21 16.07
CA CYS A 50 -14.10 11.76 15.95
C CYS A 50 -15.44 11.05 16.23
N LYS A 51 -16.21 11.54 17.21
CA LYS A 51 -17.54 11.01 17.55
C LYS A 51 -18.54 11.17 16.39
N GLU A 52 -18.59 12.34 15.76
CA GLU A 52 -19.49 12.61 14.62
C GLU A 52 -19.19 11.75 13.39
N ARG A 53 -17.93 11.28 13.27
CA ARG A 53 -17.45 10.47 12.14
C ARG A 53 -17.56 8.97 12.38
N GLU A 54 -18.13 8.56 13.51
CA GLU A 54 -18.52 7.17 13.83
C GLU A 54 -17.40 6.14 13.62
N ILE A 55 -16.15 6.52 13.94
CA ILE A 55 -14.99 5.65 13.76
C ILE A 55 -15.11 4.41 14.66
N SER A 56 -15.02 3.24 14.04
CA SER A 56 -15.08 1.93 14.68
C SER A 56 -13.68 1.37 14.91
N PHE A 57 -13.56 0.40 15.83
CA PHE A 57 -12.31 -0.33 16.03
C PHE A 57 -12.55 -1.80 16.36
N PHE A 58 -11.52 -2.60 16.13
CA PHE A 58 -11.42 -3.96 16.65
C PHE A 58 -10.00 -4.25 17.13
N ALA A 59 -9.87 -5.15 18.11
CA ALA A 59 -8.59 -5.70 18.53
C ALA A 59 -8.13 -6.81 17.56
N PHE A 60 -6.84 -6.84 17.22
CA PHE A 60 -6.27 -7.87 16.35
C PHE A 60 -4.98 -8.49 16.90
N ASN A 61 -4.41 -7.93 17.98
CA ASN A 61 -3.24 -8.50 18.64
C ASN A 61 -3.15 -8.00 20.08
N ILE A 62 -2.47 -8.75 20.94
CA ILE A 62 -2.17 -8.37 22.34
C ILE A 62 -0.65 -8.18 22.47
N LEU A 63 -0.24 -7.09 23.11
CA LEU A 63 1.17 -6.72 23.32
C LEU A 63 1.67 -7.08 24.71
N GLU A 64 0.85 -6.81 25.72
CA GLU A 64 1.21 -6.98 27.13
C GLU A 64 -0.07 -7.17 27.97
N GLY A 65 0.07 -7.80 29.13
CA GLY A 65 -1.03 -8.13 30.05
C GLY A 65 -1.59 -9.51 29.81
N MET A 66 -2.71 -9.82 30.50
CA MET A 66 -3.36 -11.14 30.48
C MET A 66 -2.47 -12.27 31.06
N GLU A 67 -1.55 -11.92 31.95
CA GLU A 67 -0.60 -12.83 32.60
C GLU A 67 -1.31 -13.90 33.43
N GLU A 68 -2.52 -13.62 33.92
CA GLU A 68 -3.38 -14.54 34.68
C GLU A 68 -3.95 -15.71 33.86
N PHE A 69 -3.88 -15.65 32.53
CA PHE A 69 -4.49 -16.64 31.64
C PHE A 69 -3.51 -17.73 31.18
N GLU A 70 -2.88 -18.42 32.13
CA GLU A 70 -1.71 -19.29 31.85
C GLU A 70 -1.93 -20.33 30.74
N ASP A 71 -3.13 -20.89 30.68
CA ASP A 71 -3.50 -22.00 29.78
C ASP A 71 -3.79 -21.57 28.33
N ILE A 72 -4.09 -20.28 28.08
CA ILE A 72 -4.45 -19.77 26.75
C ILE A 72 -3.42 -18.79 26.17
N ARG A 73 -2.37 -18.45 26.94
CA ARG A 73 -1.36 -17.43 26.59
C ARG A 73 -0.61 -17.71 25.29
N ASP A 74 -0.49 -18.97 24.87
CA ASP A 74 0.23 -19.26 23.64
C ASP A 74 -0.62 -19.07 22.38
N ASN A 75 -1.95 -19.06 22.47
CA ASN A 75 -2.83 -19.02 21.29
C ASN A 75 -3.44 -17.63 21.10
N LEU A 76 -3.05 -16.93 20.03
CA LEU A 76 -3.60 -15.62 19.65
C LEU A 76 -5.13 -15.66 19.53
N SER A 77 -5.70 -16.70 18.92
CA SER A 77 -7.13 -16.88 18.77
C SER A 77 -7.88 -16.88 20.10
N ASN A 78 -7.44 -17.69 21.07
CA ASN A 78 -8.05 -17.76 22.41
C ASN A 78 -7.94 -16.42 23.14
N MET A 79 -6.80 -15.75 23.00
CA MET A 79 -6.55 -14.44 23.58
C MET A 79 -7.41 -13.35 22.96
N LEU A 80 -7.65 -13.39 21.65
CA LEU A 80 -8.60 -12.47 21.01
C LEU A 80 -10.02 -12.75 21.49
N LEU A 81 -10.44 -14.01 21.60
CA LEU A 81 -11.79 -14.35 22.07
C LEU A 81 -12.03 -13.86 23.50
N SER A 82 -11.05 -13.96 24.41
CA SER A 82 -11.21 -13.46 25.78
C SER A 82 -11.37 -11.94 25.85
N LEU A 83 -10.81 -11.17 24.91
CA LEU A 83 -11.04 -9.72 24.84
C LEU A 83 -12.52 -9.33 24.65
N SER A 84 -13.33 -10.22 24.06
CA SER A 84 -14.76 -9.97 23.92
C SER A 84 -15.49 -9.84 25.26
N GLU A 85 -15.02 -10.55 26.30
CA GLU A 85 -15.55 -10.47 27.66
C GLU A 85 -15.32 -9.09 28.29
N TYR A 86 -14.27 -8.39 27.85
CA TYR A 86 -13.94 -7.03 28.26
C TYR A 86 -14.61 -5.96 27.38
N GLY A 87 -15.52 -6.35 26.48
CA GLY A 87 -16.28 -5.45 25.62
C GLY A 87 -15.54 -4.99 24.35
N PHE A 88 -14.39 -5.59 24.02
CA PHE A 88 -13.71 -5.29 22.76
C PHE A 88 -14.42 -5.97 21.58
N GLY A 89 -14.61 -5.22 20.49
CA GLY A 89 -14.80 -5.83 19.18
C GLY A 89 -13.49 -6.51 18.75
N ILE A 90 -13.58 -7.69 18.15
CA ILE A 90 -12.41 -8.47 17.72
C ILE A 90 -12.39 -8.62 16.21
N CYS A 91 -11.18 -8.64 15.63
CA CYS A 91 -11.03 -8.91 14.21
C CYS A 91 -11.58 -10.30 13.90
N PRO A 92 -12.51 -10.45 12.94
CA PRO A 92 -12.96 -11.77 12.53
C PRO A 92 -11.78 -12.62 12.04
N PHE A 93 -11.76 -13.89 12.42
CA PHE A 93 -10.71 -14.84 12.02
C PHE A 93 -11.26 -16.26 11.88
N LEU A 94 -10.54 -17.10 11.14
CA LEU A 94 -10.77 -18.53 11.03
C LEU A 94 -9.49 -19.28 11.34
N LEU A 95 -9.60 -20.42 12.04
CA LEU A 95 -8.47 -21.31 12.26
C LEU A 95 -8.20 -22.14 11.00
N VAL A 96 -6.92 -22.31 10.69
CA VAL A 96 -6.44 -23.09 9.57
C VAL A 96 -5.59 -24.25 10.09
N SER A 97 -5.86 -25.46 9.60
CA SER A 97 -5.07 -26.63 9.97
C SER A 97 -3.66 -26.50 9.40
N PRO A 98 -2.61 -26.98 10.10
CA PRO A 98 -1.25 -26.99 9.57
C PRO A 98 -1.10 -27.73 8.23
N ASN A 99 -2.02 -28.67 7.94
CA ASN A 99 -2.00 -29.50 6.73
C ASN A 99 -3.05 -29.06 5.69
N GLU A 100 -3.59 -27.84 5.79
CA GLU A 100 -4.57 -27.32 4.83
C GLU A 100 -3.93 -27.15 3.45
N SER A 101 -4.62 -27.58 2.39
CA SER A 101 -4.19 -27.34 1.02
C SER A 101 -4.57 -25.94 0.56
N ALA A 102 -3.98 -25.47 -0.55
CA ALA A 102 -4.31 -24.18 -1.13
C ALA A 102 -5.80 -24.11 -1.52
N GLU A 103 -6.35 -25.20 -2.08
CA GLU A 103 -7.77 -25.31 -2.44
C GLU A 103 -8.69 -25.24 -1.21
N GLY A 104 -8.22 -25.72 -0.05
CA GLY A 104 -8.93 -25.62 1.23
C GLY A 104 -8.94 -24.22 1.84
N ILE A 105 -8.02 -23.35 1.42
CA ILE A 105 -7.92 -21.95 1.89
C ILE A 105 -8.91 -21.04 1.16
N GLU A 106 -9.12 -21.24 -0.14
CA GLU A 106 -10.05 -20.44 -0.96
C GLU A 106 -11.46 -20.26 -0.35
N PRO A 107 -12.17 -21.31 0.10
CA PRO A 107 -13.49 -21.15 0.70
C PRO A 107 -13.44 -20.38 2.05
N LYS A 108 -12.33 -20.45 2.78
CA LYS A 108 -12.13 -19.69 4.02
C LYS A 108 -11.93 -18.20 3.72
N ILE A 109 -11.16 -17.88 2.68
CA ILE A 109 -11.05 -16.51 2.15
C ILE A 109 -12.45 -16.00 1.79
N LYS A 110 -13.22 -16.77 1.01
CA LYS A 110 -14.58 -16.34 0.65
C LYS A 110 -15.45 -16.09 1.89
N THR A 111 -15.42 -16.98 2.87
CA THR A 111 -16.20 -16.85 4.12
C THR A 111 -15.86 -15.57 4.88
N LEU A 112 -14.57 -15.26 5.03
CA LEU A 112 -14.13 -14.05 5.71
C LEU A 112 -14.44 -12.78 4.90
N THR A 113 -14.40 -12.84 3.57
CA THR A 113 -14.82 -11.73 2.70
C THR A 113 -16.31 -11.44 2.85
N ASP A 114 -17.15 -12.48 2.81
CA ASP A 114 -18.60 -12.35 2.98
C ASP A 114 -18.93 -11.80 4.38
N LEU A 115 -18.23 -12.26 5.42
CA LEU A 115 -18.41 -11.77 6.79
C LEU A 115 -18.00 -10.29 6.93
N ALA A 116 -16.91 -9.88 6.28
CA ALA A 116 -16.48 -8.49 6.28
C ALA A 116 -17.50 -7.59 5.59
N GLU A 117 -18.10 -8.04 4.49
CA GLU A 117 -19.17 -7.32 3.80
C GLU A 117 -20.41 -7.16 4.70
N ILE A 118 -20.88 -8.25 5.31
CA ILE A 118 -22.04 -8.24 6.23
C ILE A 118 -21.77 -7.35 7.44
N SER A 119 -20.54 -7.35 7.95
CA SER A 119 -20.13 -6.56 9.12
C SER A 119 -19.73 -5.12 8.76
N ASP A 120 -19.81 -4.77 7.48
CA ASP A 120 -19.44 -3.47 6.91
C ASP A 120 -17.99 -3.03 7.24
N ILE A 121 -17.07 -3.99 7.20
CA ILE A 121 -15.64 -3.77 7.46
C ILE A 121 -14.92 -3.59 6.12
N PRO A 122 -14.24 -2.46 5.87
CA PRO A 122 -13.40 -2.30 4.69
C PRO A 122 -12.13 -3.14 4.83
N ILE A 123 -11.95 -4.10 3.93
CA ILE A 123 -10.78 -4.97 3.87
C ILE A 123 -10.06 -4.83 2.52
N ASP A 124 -8.73 -4.86 2.55
CA ASP A 124 -7.83 -4.84 1.37
C ASP A 124 -7.09 -6.17 1.18
N GLY A 125 -7.52 -7.20 1.92
CA GLY A 125 -6.90 -8.51 1.97
C GLY A 125 -7.13 -9.20 3.30
N MET A 126 -6.34 -10.24 3.54
CA MET A 126 -6.34 -11.07 4.74
C MET A 126 -4.93 -11.25 5.28
N VAL A 127 -4.81 -11.61 6.55
CA VAL A 127 -3.53 -11.93 7.18
C VAL A 127 -3.58 -13.39 7.63
N LEU A 128 -2.67 -14.19 7.09
CA LEU A 128 -2.40 -15.53 7.60
C LEU A 128 -1.25 -15.41 8.60
N ARG A 129 -1.48 -15.83 9.84
CA ARG A 129 -0.51 -15.72 10.93
C ARG A 129 -0.47 -17.02 11.72
N PHE A 130 0.68 -17.34 12.29
CA PHE A 130 0.75 -18.41 13.27
C PHE A 130 -0.05 -18.05 14.52
N ASP A 131 -0.86 -19.00 14.97
CA ASP A 131 -1.68 -18.83 16.17
C ASP A 131 -0.82 -18.89 17.45
N SER A 132 0.27 -19.69 17.43
CA SER A 132 1.20 -19.83 18.56
C SER A 132 2.13 -18.61 18.68
N PHE A 133 2.07 -17.90 19.81
CA PHE A 133 2.95 -16.78 20.14
C PHE A 133 4.40 -17.23 20.33
N SER A 134 4.63 -18.35 21.02
CA SER A 134 5.98 -18.90 21.21
C SER A 134 6.63 -19.28 19.89
N TYR A 135 5.85 -19.89 18.98
CA TYR A 135 6.32 -20.19 17.64
C TYR A 135 6.59 -18.92 16.83
N SER A 136 5.66 -17.95 16.81
CA SER A 136 5.84 -16.63 16.18
C SER A 136 7.15 -15.95 16.66
N ALA A 137 7.39 -15.94 17.97
CA ALA A 137 8.58 -15.35 18.56
C ALA A 137 9.88 -16.04 18.11
N SER A 138 9.84 -17.37 17.90
CA SER A 138 11.00 -18.15 17.45
C SER A 138 11.46 -17.82 16.02
N LEU A 139 10.56 -17.31 15.16
CA LEU A 139 10.85 -16.97 13.76
C LEU A 139 11.59 -15.63 13.60
N GLY A 140 11.68 -14.85 14.68
CA GLY A 140 12.37 -13.57 14.71
C GLY A 140 11.69 -12.47 13.90
N ARG A 141 12.45 -11.41 13.62
CA ARG A 141 11.96 -10.17 12.99
C ARG A 141 13.00 -9.63 12.02
N THR A 142 12.54 -9.08 10.90
CA THR A 142 13.36 -8.21 10.04
C THR A 142 13.53 -6.83 10.68
N GLY A 143 14.24 -5.91 10.03
CA GLY A 143 14.32 -4.52 10.49
C GLY A 143 12.96 -3.79 10.54
N HIS A 144 11.90 -4.35 9.94
CA HIS A 144 10.61 -3.68 9.79
C HIS A 144 9.38 -4.54 10.20
N HIS A 145 9.42 -5.87 10.07
CA HIS A 145 8.28 -6.77 10.32
C HIS A 145 8.66 -8.12 10.93
N TYR A 146 7.73 -8.75 11.67
CA TYR A 146 7.86 -10.12 12.22
C TYR A 146 7.72 -11.17 11.12
N ASN A 147 8.44 -12.28 11.26
CA ASN A 147 8.42 -13.38 10.31
C ASN A 147 7.32 -14.40 10.62
N ASP A 148 6.22 -13.96 11.21
CA ASP A 148 5.19 -14.81 11.81
C ASP A 148 3.85 -14.82 11.04
N GLY A 149 3.80 -14.13 9.91
CA GLY A 149 2.61 -14.08 9.07
C GLY A 149 2.85 -13.47 7.70
N ILE A 150 1.85 -13.64 6.84
CA ILE A 150 1.83 -13.17 5.46
C ILE A 150 0.51 -12.42 5.26
N ALA A 151 0.59 -11.21 4.69
CA ALA A 151 -0.59 -10.48 4.24
C ALA A 151 -0.92 -10.89 2.79
N PHE A 152 -2.05 -11.57 2.61
CA PHE A 152 -2.62 -11.89 1.30
C PHE A 152 -3.51 -10.74 0.86
N LYS A 153 -3.13 -10.01 -0.19
CA LYS A 153 -3.93 -8.90 -0.71
C LYS A 153 -4.87 -9.39 -1.80
N PHE A 154 -6.06 -8.81 -1.87
CA PHE A 154 -6.91 -8.99 -3.03
C PHE A 154 -6.25 -8.34 -4.24
N GLU A 155 -6.59 -8.83 -5.43
CA GLU A 155 -6.15 -8.17 -6.66
C GLU A 155 -6.71 -6.75 -6.67
N ASP A 156 -5.83 -5.77 -6.95
CA ASP A 156 -6.25 -4.38 -7.09
C ASP A 156 -7.14 -4.29 -8.35
N ASP A 157 -8.24 -3.54 -8.27
CA ASP A 157 -9.03 -3.22 -9.46
C ASP A 157 -8.14 -2.52 -10.50
N THR A 158 -8.21 -3.00 -11.73
CA THR A 158 -7.48 -2.41 -12.86
C THR A 158 -8.43 -1.61 -13.74
N TYR A 159 -7.92 -0.49 -14.25
CA TYR A 159 -8.67 0.44 -15.06
C TYR A 159 -7.94 0.68 -16.37
N GLU A 160 -8.67 0.60 -17.48
CA GLU A 160 -8.13 0.86 -18.82
C GLU A 160 -8.04 2.38 -19.06
N THR A 161 -6.89 2.84 -19.55
CA THR A 161 -6.65 4.24 -19.95
C THR A 161 -5.67 4.30 -21.13
N VAL A 162 -5.49 5.48 -21.72
CA VAL A 162 -4.59 5.69 -22.85
C VAL A 162 -3.28 6.32 -22.37
N PHE A 163 -2.17 5.64 -22.64
CA PHE A 163 -0.83 6.16 -22.38
C PHE A 163 -0.50 7.31 -23.34
N ARG A 164 -0.02 8.44 -22.80
CA ARG A 164 0.26 9.65 -23.58
C ARG A 164 1.75 9.90 -23.77
N SER A 165 2.54 9.87 -22.70
CA SER A 165 3.97 10.18 -22.76
C SER A 165 4.70 9.73 -21.50
N ILE A 166 6.03 9.86 -21.52
CA ILE A 166 6.89 9.72 -20.33
C ILE A 166 7.43 11.10 -19.96
N GLU A 167 7.20 11.49 -18.71
CA GLU A 167 7.94 12.57 -18.08
C GLU A 167 9.17 12.04 -17.33
N TRP A 168 10.30 12.70 -17.51
CA TRP A 168 11.59 12.25 -16.98
C TRP A 168 12.03 13.14 -15.83
N GLN A 169 12.09 12.59 -14.62
CA GLN A 169 12.37 13.34 -13.40
C GLN A 169 13.77 13.02 -12.86
N THR A 170 14.69 13.99 -12.90
CA THR A 170 16.05 13.81 -12.35
C THR A 170 16.04 13.86 -10.83
N GLY A 171 16.40 12.74 -10.20
CA GLY A 171 16.49 12.58 -8.75
C GLY A 171 17.84 12.99 -8.15
N ARG A 172 17.95 12.81 -6.83
CA ARG A 172 19.13 13.21 -6.01
C ARG A 172 20.44 12.57 -6.48
N SER A 173 20.42 11.26 -6.74
CA SER A 173 21.60 10.48 -7.14
C SER A 173 22.07 10.80 -8.55
N GLY A 174 21.26 11.49 -9.36
CA GLY A 174 21.45 11.61 -10.81
C GLY A 174 20.54 10.67 -11.59
N GLU A 175 19.95 9.66 -10.94
CA GLU A 175 18.97 8.76 -11.56
C GLU A 175 17.77 9.56 -12.08
N ILE A 176 17.41 9.33 -13.35
CA ILE A 176 16.29 9.98 -14.03
C ILE A 176 15.13 8.98 -14.04
N ALA A 177 14.17 9.21 -13.15
CA ALA A 177 13.00 8.35 -12.99
C ALA A 177 11.97 8.63 -14.09
N PRO A 178 11.51 7.59 -14.81
CA PRO A 178 10.42 7.73 -15.77
C PRO A 178 9.05 7.72 -15.07
N VAL A 179 8.19 8.66 -15.45
CA VAL A 179 6.82 8.79 -14.97
C VAL A 179 5.88 8.73 -16.17
N ALA A 180 5.02 7.71 -16.21
CA ALA A 180 3.96 7.63 -17.21
C ALA A 180 2.98 8.78 -17.01
N VAL A 181 2.55 9.37 -18.12
CA VAL A 181 1.41 10.29 -18.20
C VAL A 181 0.37 9.61 -19.10
N PHE A 182 -0.86 9.54 -18.62
CA PHE A 182 -1.98 8.90 -19.29
C PHE A 182 -3.27 9.70 -19.08
N ASP A 183 -4.32 9.35 -19.83
CA ASP A 183 -5.63 9.97 -19.65
C ASP A 183 -6.15 9.77 -18.23
N THR A 184 -6.72 10.84 -17.66
CA THR A 184 -7.18 10.82 -16.28
C THR A 184 -8.26 9.76 -16.09
N VAL A 185 -8.04 8.88 -15.13
CA VAL A 185 -9.00 7.88 -14.68
C VAL A 185 -9.33 8.10 -13.21
N GLU A 186 -10.59 7.86 -12.84
CA GLU A 186 -11.03 7.95 -11.45
C GLU A 186 -10.90 6.57 -10.79
N ILE A 187 -10.04 6.48 -9.77
CA ILE A 187 -9.80 5.26 -8.99
C ILE A 187 -10.01 5.61 -7.51
N ASP A 188 -10.99 4.99 -6.86
CA ASP A 188 -11.37 5.28 -5.47
C ASP A 188 -11.62 6.78 -5.21
N GLY A 189 -12.43 7.44 -6.05
CA GLY A 189 -12.70 8.87 -5.93
C GLY A 189 -11.48 9.78 -6.12
N CYS A 190 -10.38 9.23 -6.67
CA CYS A 190 -9.17 9.96 -6.97
C CYS A 190 -8.97 10.03 -8.48
N GLU A 191 -8.86 11.24 -9.01
CA GLU A 191 -8.28 11.43 -10.34
C GLU A 191 -6.80 11.02 -10.34
N VAL A 192 -6.47 10.06 -11.20
CA VAL A 192 -5.13 9.53 -11.41
C VAL A 192 -4.79 9.67 -12.90
N SER A 193 -3.68 10.35 -13.19
CA SER A 193 -3.19 10.56 -14.57
C SER A 193 -1.70 10.27 -14.72
N ARG A 194 -1.05 9.82 -13.63
CA ARG A 194 0.40 9.65 -13.55
C ARG A 194 0.77 8.43 -12.71
N ALA A 195 1.78 7.69 -13.15
CA ALA A 195 2.34 6.56 -12.39
C ALA A 195 3.84 6.39 -12.63
N SER A 196 4.57 5.87 -11.64
CA SER A 196 5.99 5.55 -11.81
C SER A 196 6.16 4.36 -12.76
N LEU A 197 7.07 4.50 -13.73
CA LEU A 197 7.50 3.40 -14.59
C LEU A 197 8.76 2.71 -14.06
N HIS A 198 9.24 3.08 -12.87
CA HIS A 198 10.38 2.50 -12.14
C HIS A 198 11.74 2.61 -12.82
N ASN A 199 11.93 2.02 -14.00
CA ASN A 199 13.21 1.94 -14.70
C ASN A 199 13.03 1.62 -16.21
N LEU A 200 14.12 1.66 -16.98
CA LEU A 200 14.06 1.43 -18.43
C LEU A 200 13.68 -0.01 -18.78
N THR A 201 14.12 -0.99 -17.99
CA THR A 201 13.76 -2.40 -18.19
C THR A 201 12.26 -2.62 -18.09
N PHE A 202 11.59 -1.93 -17.15
CA PHE A 202 10.13 -2.00 -16.99
C PHE A 202 9.39 -1.43 -18.20
N ILE A 203 9.82 -0.27 -18.71
CA ILE A 203 9.25 0.36 -19.93
C ILE A 203 9.38 -0.59 -21.13
N LYS A 204 10.58 -1.16 -21.31
CA LYS A 204 10.86 -2.11 -22.39
C LYS A 204 10.03 -3.39 -22.25
N GLY A 205 9.88 -3.91 -21.03
CA GLY A 205 9.10 -5.12 -20.76
C GLY A 205 7.60 -4.97 -21.02
N LEU A 206 7.07 -3.75 -20.91
CA LEU A 206 5.69 -3.40 -21.26
C LEU A 206 5.53 -2.97 -22.74
N GLU A 207 6.63 -2.81 -23.48
CA GLU A 207 6.62 -2.37 -24.89
C GLU A 207 5.81 -1.08 -25.12
N LEU A 208 5.91 -0.12 -24.18
CA LEU A 208 5.09 1.09 -24.20
C LEU A 208 5.39 1.98 -25.41
N HIS A 209 4.33 2.56 -25.98
CA HIS A 209 4.41 3.66 -26.95
C HIS A 209 3.22 4.62 -26.76
N PRO A 210 3.35 5.91 -27.10
CA PRO A 210 2.23 6.85 -27.04
C PRO A 210 1.01 6.34 -27.81
N GLY A 211 -0.16 6.40 -27.18
CA GLY A 211 -1.43 5.95 -27.73
C GLY A 211 -1.84 4.52 -27.38
N CYS A 212 -0.97 3.69 -26.79
CA CYS A 212 -1.36 2.35 -26.35
C CYS A 212 -2.36 2.40 -25.18
N ARG A 213 -3.25 1.41 -25.14
CA ARG A 213 -4.16 1.18 -24.01
C ARG A 213 -3.42 0.42 -22.93
N ILE A 214 -3.45 0.97 -21.73
CA ILE A 214 -2.77 0.42 -20.56
C ILE A 214 -3.77 0.14 -19.44
N LEU A 215 -3.48 -0.88 -18.64
CA LEU A 215 -4.16 -1.12 -17.38
C LEU A 215 -3.38 -0.42 -16.27
N VAL A 216 -4.09 0.38 -15.48
CA VAL A 216 -3.55 1.06 -14.30
C VAL A 216 -4.29 0.65 -13.05
N SER A 217 -3.59 0.60 -11.93
CA SER A 217 -4.11 0.24 -10.61
C SER A 217 -3.61 1.22 -9.56
N LYS A 218 -4.11 1.09 -8.34
CA LYS A 218 -3.65 1.86 -7.19
C LYS A 218 -3.22 0.94 -6.05
N ARG A 219 -1.96 0.50 -6.09
CA ARG A 219 -1.37 -0.39 -5.09
C ARG A 219 -1.51 0.17 -3.68
N ASN A 220 -1.98 -0.68 -2.76
CA ASN A 220 -2.27 -0.32 -1.36
C ASN A 220 -3.28 0.83 -1.20
N MET A 221 -4.19 1.03 -2.18
CA MET A 221 -5.15 2.15 -2.25
C MET A 221 -4.51 3.54 -2.31
N ILE A 222 -3.19 3.62 -2.57
CA ILE A 222 -2.42 4.87 -2.48
C ILE A 222 -1.52 5.11 -3.70
N ILE A 223 -0.80 4.10 -4.19
CA ILE A 223 0.30 4.29 -5.14
C ILE A 223 -0.15 3.88 -6.55
N PRO A 224 -0.31 4.82 -7.51
CA PRO A 224 -0.62 4.49 -8.89
C PRO A 224 0.45 3.62 -9.54
N HIS A 225 0.03 2.63 -10.31
CA HIS A 225 0.93 1.74 -11.04
C HIS A 225 0.37 1.39 -12.43
N VAL A 226 1.26 1.20 -13.40
CA VAL A 226 0.91 0.65 -14.72
C VAL A 226 1.11 -0.86 -14.64
N GLU A 227 0.03 -1.64 -14.73
CA GLU A 227 0.08 -3.09 -14.60
C GLU A 227 0.43 -3.75 -15.94
N GLU A 228 -0.19 -3.31 -17.03
CA GLU A 228 -0.07 -3.98 -18.34
C GLU A 228 -0.30 -3.03 -19.52
N ASN A 229 0.27 -3.35 -20.67
CA ASN A 229 -0.01 -2.77 -21.98
C ASN A 229 -0.84 -3.77 -22.79
N LEU A 230 -2.05 -3.36 -23.21
CA LEU A 230 -2.96 -4.19 -23.99
C LEU A 230 -2.64 -4.18 -25.50
N ASP A 231 -1.85 -3.22 -25.97
CA ASP A 231 -1.50 -3.03 -27.37
C ASP A 231 0.01 -3.26 -27.61
N ARG A 232 0.57 -4.32 -27.00
CA ARG A 232 1.97 -4.75 -27.20
C ARG A 232 2.29 -5.05 -28.67
N GLY A 233 3.58 -5.05 -29.00
CA GLY A 233 4.10 -5.34 -30.34
C GLY A 233 4.66 -4.12 -31.09
N ASN A 234 4.50 -2.90 -30.56
CA ASN A 234 4.93 -1.65 -31.19
C ASN A 234 5.76 -0.76 -30.25
N TYR A 235 6.79 -1.31 -29.61
CA TYR A 235 7.64 -0.55 -28.70
C TYR A 235 8.32 0.65 -29.39
N GLN A 236 8.28 1.82 -28.75
CA GLN A 236 9.02 3.01 -29.16
C GLN A 236 9.95 3.46 -28.04
N ASP A 237 11.26 3.53 -28.31
CA ASP A 237 12.21 4.04 -27.33
C ASP A 237 12.06 5.56 -27.16
N MET A 238 11.56 5.95 -26.00
CA MET A 238 11.35 7.35 -25.60
C MET A 238 12.45 7.86 -24.65
N THR A 239 13.55 7.12 -24.50
CA THR A 239 14.63 7.47 -23.56
C THR A 239 15.36 8.74 -24.02
N PRO A 240 15.41 9.81 -23.19
CA PRO A 240 16.01 11.07 -23.57
C PRO A 240 17.53 10.95 -23.58
N GLN A 241 18.15 11.45 -24.64
CA GLN A 241 19.61 11.48 -24.80
C GLN A 241 20.28 12.61 -23.99
N THR A 242 19.50 13.58 -23.55
CA THR A 242 19.94 14.71 -22.73
C THR A 242 19.10 14.82 -21.47
N CYS A 243 19.73 15.27 -20.39
CA CYS A 243 19.09 15.44 -19.10
C CYS A 243 18.05 16.56 -19.19
N PRO A 244 16.78 16.32 -18.82
CA PRO A 244 15.71 17.32 -18.91
C PRO A 244 15.93 18.52 -17.99
N CYS A 245 16.82 18.41 -16.99
CA CYS A 245 17.14 19.50 -16.07
C CYS A 245 18.30 20.38 -16.55
N CYS A 246 19.43 19.78 -16.97
CA CYS A 246 20.67 20.52 -17.23
C CYS A 246 21.17 20.42 -18.68
N GLY A 247 20.47 19.69 -19.54
CA GLY A 247 20.81 19.51 -20.96
C GLY A 247 22.02 18.63 -21.25
N GLN A 248 22.76 18.18 -20.22
CA GLN A 248 23.94 17.32 -20.39
C GLN A 248 23.57 15.90 -20.87
N PRO A 249 24.47 15.18 -21.57
CA PRO A 249 24.19 13.83 -22.04
C PRO A 249 23.80 12.86 -20.91
N THR A 250 22.85 11.97 -21.19
CA THR A 250 22.44 10.91 -20.26
C THR A 250 23.28 9.63 -20.47
N ARG A 251 23.27 8.76 -19.45
CA ARG A 251 23.92 7.45 -19.47
C ARG A 251 22.99 6.38 -18.91
N ILE A 252 23.01 5.20 -19.53
CA ILE A 252 22.29 4.04 -19.04
C ILE A 252 23.22 3.25 -18.13
N HIS A 253 22.79 3.02 -16.90
CA HIS A 253 23.48 2.17 -15.94
C HIS A 253 22.73 0.85 -15.81
N SER A 254 23.45 -0.25 -16.01
CA SER A 254 22.93 -1.60 -15.87
C SER A 254 23.45 -2.20 -14.57
N ARG A 255 22.55 -2.75 -13.75
CA ARG A 255 22.89 -3.45 -12.51
C ARG A 255 22.20 -4.80 -12.46
N ALA A 256 22.82 -5.78 -11.79
CA ALA A 256 22.12 -7.01 -11.46
C ALA A 256 21.04 -6.71 -10.41
N GLY A 257 19.79 -6.96 -10.76
CA GLY A 257 18.66 -6.94 -9.84
C GLY A 257 18.47 -8.29 -9.15
N ASP A 258 17.42 -8.38 -8.34
CA ASP A 258 17.07 -9.60 -7.63
C ASP A 258 16.85 -10.75 -8.62
N LYS A 259 17.36 -11.94 -8.30
CA LYS A 259 17.33 -13.15 -9.14
C LYS A 259 18.14 -13.05 -10.46
N GLY A 260 19.11 -12.15 -10.54
CA GLY A 260 20.07 -12.09 -11.66
C GLY A 260 19.55 -11.41 -12.93
N ARG A 261 18.35 -10.81 -12.87
CA ARG A 261 17.83 -10.00 -13.99
C ARG A 261 18.58 -8.68 -14.08
N ILE A 262 19.00 -8.29 -15.28
CA ILE A 262 19.65 -7.00 -15.50
C ILE A 262 18.59 -5.89 -15.47
N VAL A 263 18.80 -4.90 -14.60
CA VAL A 263 17.95 -3.71 -14.47
C VAL A 263 18.72 -2.51 -15.02
N GLU A 264 18.12 -1.85 -16.00
CA GLU A 264 18.67 -0.67 -16.67
C GLU A 264 17.98 0.59 -16.16
N THR A 265 18.77 1.58 -15.74
CA THR A 265 18.31 2.88 -15.23
C THR A 265 18.99 4.01 -15.98
N LEU A 266 18.31 5.14 -16.14
CA LEU A 266 18.87 6.31 -16.82
C LEU A 266 19.48 7.27 -15.79
N HIS A 267 20.65 7.86 -16.08
CA HIS A 267 21.36 8.76 -15.16
C HIS A 267 21.85 10.03 -15.85
N CYS A 268 21.90 11.11 -15.06
CA CYS A 268 22.61 12.36 -15.32
C CYS A 268 23.86 12.40 -14.44
N ASP A 269 25.03 12.23 -15.05
CA ASP A 269 26.30 12.21 -14.32
C ASP A 269 26.80 13.60 -13.94
N ASN A 270 26.26 14.67 -14.55
CA ASN A 270 26.66 16.05 -14.24
C ASN A 270 26.47 16.37 -12.74
N PRO A 271 27.55 16.61 -11.97
CA PRO A 271 27.46 16.94 -10.55
C PRO A 271 26.82 18.31 -10.29
N GLU A 272 26.92 19.23 -11.27
CA GLU A 272 26.36 20.59 -11.23
C GLU A 272 24.90 20.66 -11.69
N CYS A 273 24.23 19.50 -11.84
CA CYS A 273 22.82 19.45 -12.21
C CYS A 273 21.95 20.09 -11.11
N GLY A 274 21.21 21.15 -11.47
CA GLY A 274 20.37 21.90 -10.53
C GLY A 274 19.40 21.03 -9.73
N SER A 275 18.74 20.05 -10.37
CA SER A 275 17.87 19.09 -9.66
C SER A 275 18.62 18.21 -8.67
N ARG A 276 19.84 17.77 -8.97
CA ARG A 276 20.65 16.97 -8.03
C ARG A 276 21.03 17.81 -6.81
N ILE A 277 21.43 19.07 -7.03
CA ILE A 277 21.78 20.01 -5.95
C ILE A 277 20.54 20.28 -5.08
N LEU A 278 19.42 20.67 -5.68
CA LEU A 278 18.18 20.97 -4.96
C LEU A 278 17.69 19.76 -4.14
N GLN A 279 17.66 18.57 -4.73
CA GLN A 279 17.18 17.36 -4.05
C GLN A 279 18.12 16.90 -2.93
N LYS A 280 19.43 17.22 -2.99
CA LYS A 280 20.36 17.03 -1.86
C LYS A 280 19.98 17.91 -0.67
N PHE A 281 19.67 19.18 -0.91
CA PHE A 281 19.20 20.10 0.14
C PHE A 281 17.85 19.68 0.72
N VAL A 282 16.86 19.35 -0.12
CA VAL A 282 15.55 18.88 0.34
C VAL A 282 15.71 17.61 1.20
N HIS A 283 16.57 16.68 0.78
CA HIS A 283 16.82 15.47 1.56
C HIS A 283 17.50 15.76 2.90
N SER A 284 18.46 16.68 2.97
CA SER A 284 19.14 17.00 4.23
C SER A 284 18.22 17.65 5.27
N GLN A 285 17.16 18.32 4.82
CA GLN A 285 16.15 18.95 5.69
C GLN A 285 15.00 18.02 6.07
N LYS A 286 14.84 16.85 5.43
CA LYS A 286 13.81 15.88 5.79
C LYS A 286 14.19 15.16 7.09
N ARG A 287 13.29 15.18 8.08
CA ARG A 287 13.37 14.28 9.25
C ARG A 287 13.32 12.84 8.75
N LYS A 288 14.31 12.03 9.14
CA LYS A 288 14.20 10.58 9.01
C LYS A 288 13.11 10.11 9.99
N PRO A 289 12.06 9.44 9.51
CA PRO A 289 11.08 8.80 10.39
C PRO A 289 11.73 7.69 11.22
#